data_AF-A0A945WVN3-F1
#
_entry.id   AF-A0A945WVN3-F1
#
_cell.length_a   1.000
_cell.length_b   1.000
_cell.length_c   1.000
_cell.angle_alpha   90.00
_cell.angle_beta   90.00
_cell.angle_gamma   90.00
#
_symmetry.space_group_name_H-M   'P 1'
#
loop_
_entity.id
_entity.type
_entity.pdbx_description
1 polymer ?
#
loop_
_entity_poly.entity_id
_entity_poly.type
_entity_poly.pdbx_seq_one_letter_code
_entity_poly.pdbx_strand_id
1 'polypeptide(L)'
;MKMSRPVIPLVVALTLIILLGACAVKATVWQKPNVQVDEQRAALAQCRAYATREAERDYRHQQNDTVGTGYGGQSTYQKNMDAYQVGKSTSDLLARCMKLKGYRQVPATN
;
A
#
# COMPACT_ATOMS: atom_id res chain seq x y z
N MET A 1 -11.91 14.70 52.23
CA MET A 1 -10.72 14.05 51.64
C MET A 1 -10.94 13.90 50.14
N LYS A 2 -10.18 14.63 49.32
CA LYS A 2 -10.37 14.73 47.87
C LYS A 2 -9.58 13.60 47.21
N MET A 3 -10.26 12.51 46.84
CA MET A 3 -9.65 11.40 46.12
C MET A 3 -9.30 11.86 44.70
N SER A 4 -8.04 12.29 44.52
CA SER A 4 -7.46 12.60 43.21
C SER A 4 -7.45 11.32 42.37
N ARG A 5 -8.43 11.20 41.47
CA ARG A 5 -8.59 10.08 40.55
C ARG A 5 -7.35 10.00 39.64
N PRO A 6 -6.53 8.93 39.69
CA PRO A 6 -5.29 8.80 38.92
C PRO A 6 -5.54 8.48 37.43
N VAL A 7 -6.68 8.90 36.89
CA VAL A 7 -7.08 8.65 35.51
C VAL A 7 -6.28 9.55 34.55
N ILE A 8 -5.98 10.77 34.99
CA ILE A 8 -5.24 11.77 34.21
C ILE A 8 -3.80 11.29 33.89
N PRO A 9 -2.97 10.86 34.86
CA PRO A 9 -1.61 10.40 34.54
C PRO A 9 -1.58 9.15 33.68
N LEU A 10 -2.59 8.27 33.78
CA LEU A 10 -2.67 7.05 32.98
C LEU A 10 -3.00 7.34 31.52
N VAL A 11 -3.93 8.27 31.26
CA VAL A 11 -4.26 8.73 29.90
C VAL A 11 -3.06 9.43 29.25
N VAL A 12 -2.31 10.24 30.01
CA VAL A 12 -1.09 10.92 29.52
C VAL A 12 0.03 9.93 29.21
N ALA A 13 0.22 8.90 30.03
CA ALA A 13 1.20 7.86 29.75
C ALA A 13 0.84 7.06 28.49
N LEU A 14 -0.45 6.73 28.31
CA LEU A 14 -0.91 5.97 27.15
C LEU A 14 -0.74 6.75 25.83
N THR A 15 -1.05 8.05 25.83
CA THR A 15 -0.86 8.89 24.63
C THR A 15 0.62 9.04 24.27
N LEU A 16 1.51 9.14 25.25
CA LEU A 16 2.96 9.23 25.01
C LEU A 16 3.52 7.97 24.34
N ILE A 17 3.06 6.79 24.76
CA ILE A 17 3.47 5.50 24.17
C ILE A 17 3.01 5.37 22.71
N ILE A 18 1.80 5.84 22.39
CA ILE A 18 1.25 5.80 21.03
C ILE A 18 2.04 6.74 20.09
N LEU A 19 2.42 7.94 20.55
CA LEU A 19 3.23 8.86 19.75
C LEU A 19 4.64 8.32 19.46
N LEU A 20 5.26 7.62 20.41
CA LEU A 20 6.60 7.04 20.24
C LEU A 20 6.59 5.82 19.30
N GLY A 21 5.49 5.07 19.21
CA GLY A 21 5.37 3.89 18.34
C GLY A 21 5.22 4.21 16.85
N ALA A 22 4.80 5.43 16.48
CA ALA A 22 4.52 5.79 15.09
C ALA A 22 5.76 5.97 14.20
N CYS A 23 6.96 6.12 14.79
CA CYS A 23 8.20 6.39 14.05
C CYS A 23 8.98 5.12 13.66
N ALA A 24 8.51 3.93 14.06
CA ALA A 24 9.27 2.68 13.86
C ALA A 24 9.06 2.00 12.49
N VAL A 25 8.20 2.55 11.62
CA VAL A 25 7.96 1.96 10.29
C VAL A 25 9.08 2.39 9.34
N LYS A 26 10.15 1.59 9.27
CA LYS A 26 11.21 1.75 8.26
C LYS A 26 10.60 1.63 6.87
N ALA A 27 10.62 2.71 6.09
CA ALA A 27 10.16 2.68 4.71
C ALA A 27 10.96 1.66 3.90
N THR A 28 10.32 0.78 3.14
CA THR A 28 11.02 -0.11 2.21
C THR A 28 11.35 0.63 0.91
N VAL A 29 12.61 0.61 0.50
CA VAL A 29 13.09 1.27 -0.72
C VAL A 29 13.51 0.21 -1.72
N TRP A 30 13.25 0.46 -3.00
CA TRP A 30 13.78 -0.38 -4.08
C TRP A 30 15.24 -0.02 -4.32
N GLN A 31 16.15 -0.99 -4.35
CA GLN A 31 17.56 -0.73 -4.61
C GLN A 31 18.14 -1.80 -5.53
N LYS A 32 19.05 -1.37 -6.41
CA LYS A 32 19.87 -2.21 -7.27
C LYS A 32 21.31 -1.70 -7.17
N PRO A 33 22.32 -2.57 -6.98
CA PRO A 33 23.71 -2.13 -6.90
C PRO A 33 24.15 -1.49 -8.22
N ASN A 34 25.00 -0.45 -8.14
CA ASN A 34 25.63 0.22 -9.28
C ASN A 34 24.66 0.90 -10.27
N VAL A 35 23.50 1.37 -9.79
CA VAL A 35 22.51 2.07 -10.61
C VAL A 35 22.39 3.52 -10.15
N GLN A 36 22.28 4.44 -11.12
CA GLN A 36 22.08 5.86 -10.81
C GLN A 36 20.66 6.10 -10.29
N VAL A 37 20.50 7.10 -9.42
CA VAL A 37 19.19 7.44 -8.84
C VAL A 37 18.14 7.77 -9.91
N ASP A 38 18.55 8.41 -11.01
CA ASP A 38 17.65 8.75 -12.11
C ASP A 38 17.20 7.52 -12.90
N GLU A 39 18.08 6.54 -13.12
CA GLU A 39 17.72 5.26 -13.74
C GLU A 39 16.73 4.48 -12.87
N GLN A 40 16.92 4.51 -11.55
CA GLN A 40 15.99 3.93 -10.60
C GLN A 40 14.62 4.61 -10.65
N ARG A 41 14.57 5.94 -10.69
CA ARG A 41 13.33 6.71 -10.81
C ARG A 41 12.61 6.40 -12.13
N ALA A 42 13.34 6.33 -13.23
CA ALA A 42 12.80 5.98 -14.54
C ALA A 42 12.23 4.56 -14.56
N ALA A 43 12.96 3.58 -14.01
CA ALA A 43 12.50 2.20 -13.89
C ALA A 43 11.22 2.09 -13.06
N LEU A 44 11.15 2.84 -11.96
CA LEU A 44 10.00 2.85 -11.07
C LEU A 44 8.78 3.50 -11.75
N ALA A 45 8.97 4.58 -12.50
CA ALA A 45 7.92 5.22 -13.29
C ALA A 45 7.37 4.28 -14.38
N GLN A 46 8.26 3.60 -15.11
CA GLN A 46 7.87 2.61 -16.12
C GLN A 46 7.09 1.45 -15.50
N CYS A 47 7.57 0.88 -14.40
CA CYS A 47 6.89 -0.23 -13.72
C CYS A 47 5.55 0.20 -13.10
N ARG A 48 5.42 1.43 -12.61
CA ARG A 48 4.14 2.00 -12.18
C ARG A 48 3.14 2.08 -13.33
N ALA A 49 3.55 2.64 -14.47
CA ALA A 49 2.68 2.76 -15.63
C ALA A 49 2.25 1.39 -16.19
N TYR A 50 3.14 0.40 -16.13
CA TYR A 50 2.80 -0.98 -16.49
C TYR A 50 1.79 -1.57 -15.50
N ALA A 51 2.05 -1.47 -14.20
CA ALA A 51 1.19 -2.03 -13.16
C ALA A 51 -0.22 -1.41 -13.17
N THR A 52 -0.35 -0.10 -13.41
CA THR A 52 -1.66 0.55 -13.50
C THR A 52 -2.45 0.10 -14.73
N ARG A 53 -1.79 -0.07 -15.88
CA ARG A 53 -2.43 -0.57 -17.10
C ARG A 53 -2.91 -2.01 -16.94
N GLU A 54 -2.09 -2.88 -16.36
CA GLU A 54 -2.45 -4.29 -16.19
C GLU A 54 -3.55 -4.45 -15.12
N ALA A 55 -3.49 -3.70 -14.03
CA ALA A 55 -4.55 -3.73 -13.02
C ALA A 55 -5.90 -3.20 -13.54
N GLU A 56 -5.89 -2.15 -14.36
CA GLU A 56 -7.10 -1.65 -15.04
C GLU A 56 -7.66 -2.70 -16.01
N ARG A 57 -6.77 -3.41 -16.73
CA ARG A 57 -7.17 -4.50 -17.62
C ARG A 57 -7.82 -5.64 -16.85
N ASP A 58 -7.21 -6.09 -15.75
CA ASP A 58 -7.75 -7.14 -14.89
C ASP A 58 -9.10 -6.73 -14.29
N TYR A 59 -9.24 -5.48 -13.85
CA TYR A 59 -10.50 -4.93 -13.35
C TYR A 59 -11.61 -4.98 -14.39
N ARG A 60 -11.33 -4.58 -15.63
CA ARG A 60 -12.31 -4.65 -16.73
C ARG A 60 -12.72 -6.07 -17.06
N HIS A 61 -11.80 -7.03 -17.00
CA HIS A 61 -12.13 -8.44 -17.20
C HIS A 61 -13.05 -8.95 -16.08
N GLN A 62 -12.74 -8.67 -14.82
CA GLN A 62 -13.57 -9.07 -13.68
C GLN A 62 -14.97 -8.44 -13.71
N GLN A 63 -15.09 -7.17 -14.12
CA GLN A 63 -16.40 -6.54 -14.29
C GLN A 63 -17.23 -7.25 -15.36
N ASN A 64 -16.65 -7.59 -16.51
CA ASN A 64 -17.38 -8.27 -17.57
C ASN A 64 -17.87 -9.67 -17.14
N ASP A 65 -17.10 -10.39 -16.34
CA ASP A 65 -17.49 -11.71 -15.81
C ASP A 65 -18.60 -11.62 -14.74
N THR A 66 -18.68 -10.50 -14.01
CA THR A 66 -19.65 -10.30 -12.91
C THR A 66 -21.03 -9.86 -13.40
N VAL A 67 -21.15 -9.36 -14.63
CA VAL A 67 -22.42 -8.86 -15.21
C VAL A 67 -23.43 -9.99 -15.52
N GLY A 68 -23.06 -11.27 -15.32
CA GLY A 68 -23.90 -12.43 -15.61
C GLY A 68 -25.03 -12.74 -14.61
N THR A 69 -25.07 -12.15 -13.41
CA THR A 69 -26.09 -12.54 -12.40
C THR A 69 -26.50 -11.38 -11.51
N GLY A 70 -27.73 -10.90 -11.69
CA GLY A 70 -28.47 -10.20 -10.63
C GLY A 70 -28.62 -8.70 -10.84
N TYR A 71 -29.85 -8.31 -11.19
CA TYR A 71 -30.35 -6.94 -11.15
C TYR A 71 -30.33 -6.43 -9.70
N GLY A 72 -29.22 -5.84 -9.27
CA GLY A 72 -29.04 -5.28 -7.93
C GLY A 72 -27.78 -4.44 -7.89
N GLY A 73 -27.94 -3.12 -7.75
CA GLY A 73 -26.83 -2.16 -7.79
C GLY A 73 -25.68 -2.56 -6.87
N GLN A 74 -24.46 -2.44 -7.38
CA GLN A 74 -23.23 -2.78 -6.66
C GLN A 74 -23.18 -2.04 -5.31
N SER A 75 -23.20 -2.80 -4.21
CA SER A 75 -23.17 -2.25 -2.85
C SER A 75 -21.90 -1.43 -2.63
N THR A 76 -21.96 -0.40 -1.79
CA THR A 76 -20.78 0.42 -1.42
C THR A 76 -19.63 -0.44 -0.87
N TYR A 77 -19.97 -1.54 -0.20
CA TYR A 77 -19.00 -2.53 0.26
C TYR A 77 -18.26 -3.20 -0.90
N GLN A 78 -18.98 -3.65 -1.92
CA GLN A 78 -18.38 -4.27 -3.11
C GLN A 78 -17.44 -3.29 -3.82
N LYS A 79 -17.86 -2.03 -3.99
CA LYS A 79 -17.00 -0.98 -4.59
C LYS A 79 -15.71 -0.76 -3.80
N ASN A 80 -15.79 -0.76 -2.47
CA ASN A 80 -14.62 -0.61 -1.61
C ASN A 80 -13.68 -1.82 -1.71
N MET A 81 -14.24 -3.03 -1.79
CA MET A 81 -13.45 -4.26 -1.95
C MET A 81 -12.75 -4.29 -3.32
N ASP A 82 -13.44 -3.89 -4.38
CA ASP A 82 -12.86 -3.87 -5.73
C ASP A 82 -11.74 -2.83 -5.83
N ALA A 83 -11.95 -1.63 -5.29
CA ALA A 83 -10.90 -0.59 -5.23
C ALA A 83 -9.68 -1.07 -4.43
N TYR A 84 -9.89 -1.78 -3.31
CA TYR A 84 -8.81 -2.37 -2.53
C TYR A 84 -8.08 -3.47 -3.30
N GLN A 85 -8.80 -4.34 -4.01
CA GLN A 85 -8.20 -5.40 -4.83
C GLN A 85 -7.37 -4.84 -5.98
N VAL A 86 -7.84 -3.78 -6.65
CA VAL A 86 -7.07 -3.04 -7.68
C VAL A 86 -5.81 -2.41 -7.07
N GLY A 87 -5.94 -1.79 -5.88
CA GLY A 87 -4.78 -1.25 -5.16
C GLY A 87 -3.74 -2.33 -4.80
N LYS A 88 -4.20 -3.53 -4.41
CA LYS A 88 -3.33 -4.65 -4.10
C LYS A 88 -2.65 -5.20 -5.36
N SER A 89 -3.41 -5.44 -6.43
CA SER A 89 -2.87 -5.96 -7.69
C SER A 89 -1.82 -5.04 -8.30
N THR A 90 -2.05 -3.72 -8.28
CA THR A 90 -1.05 -2.74 -8.75
C THR A 90 0.26 -2.82 -7.97
N SER A 91 0.22 -2.98 -6.65
CA SER A 91 1.43 -3.11 -5.82
C SER A 91 2.20 -4.40 -6.10
N ASP A 92 1.50 -5.52 -6.30
CA ASP A 92 2.11 -6.82 -6.62
C ASP A 92 2.73 -6.82 -8.02
N LEU A 93 2.03 -6.22 -9.00
CA LEU A 93 2.52 -6.05 -10.37
C LEU A 93 3.75 -5.15 -10.43
N LEU A 94 3.74 -4.06 -9.66
CA LEU A 94 4.91 -3.18 -9.52
C LEU A 94 6.08 -3.94 -8.91
N ALA A 95 5.85 -4.69 -7.83
CA ALA A 95 6.89 -5.46 -7.17
C ALA A 95 7.48 -6.52 -8.11
N ARG A 96 6.64 -7.17 -8.91
CA ARG A 96 7.07 -8.13 -9.92
C ARG A 96 7.91 -7.47 -11.02
N CYS A 97 7.45 -6.35 -11.57
CA CYS A 97 8.19 -5.60 -12.59
C CYS A 97 9.56 -5.13 -12.09
N MET A 98 9.62 -4.60 -10.87
CA MET A 98 10.87 -4.16 -10.25
C MET A 98 11.84 -5.33 -10.02
N LYS A 99 11.34 -6.48 -9.54
CA LYS A 99 12.13 -7.71 -9.39
C LYS A 99 12.69 -8.20 -10.73
N LEU A 100 11.89 -8.18 -11.80
CA LEU A 100 12.33 -8.57 -13.15
C LEU A 100 13.45 -7.65 -13.69
N LYS A 101 13.44 -6.36 -13.32
CA LYS A 101 14.53 -5.42 -13.65
C LYS A 101 15.77 -5.56 -12.74
N GLY A 102 15.73 -6.49 -11.78
CA GLY A 102 16.83 -6.78 -10.85
C GLY A 102 16.86 -5.90 -9.60
N TYR A 103 15.77 -5.19 -9.28
CA TYR A 103 15.66 -4.43 -8.04
C TYR A 103 15.16 -5.31 -6.91
N ARG A 104 15.68 -5.04 -5.70
CA ARG A 104 15.22 -5.67 -4.45
C ARG A 104 14.66 -4.61 -3.50
N GLN A 105 13.64 -4.98 -2.74
CA GLN A 105 13.23 -4.16 -1.59
C GLN A 105 14.24 -4.33 -0.48
N VAL A 106 14.80 -3.23 -0.02
CA VAL A 106 15.64 -3.14 1.17
C VAL A 106 14.96 -2.21 2.17
N PRO A 107 15.11 -2.45 3.49
CA PRO A 107 14.71 -1.44 4.46
C PRO A 107 15.51 -0.16 4.18
N ALA A 108 14.86 1.00 4.22
CA ALA A 108 15.54 2.29 4.22
C ALA A 108 16.55 2.27 5.36
N THR A 109 17.84 2.31 5.01
CA THR A 109 18.91 2.58 5.95
C THR A 109 18.94 4.10 6.13
N ASN A 110 18.56 4.57 7.33
CA ASN A 110 18.91 5.92 7.78
C ASN A 110 20.44 6.04 7.90
#